data_AF-A0A820XYW0-F1
#
_entry.id   AF-A0A820XYW0-F1
#
_cell.length_a   1.000
_cell.length_b   1.000
_cell.length_c   1.000
_cell.angle_alpha   90.00
_cell.angle_beta   90.00
_cell.angle_gamma   90.00
#
_symmetry.space_group_name_H-M   'P 1'
#
loop_
_entity.id
_entity.type
_entity.pdbx_description
1 polymer ?
#
loop_
_entity_poly.entity_id
_entity_poly.type
_entity_poly.pdbx_seq_one_letter_code
_entity_poly.pdbx_strand_id
1 'polypeptide(L)'
;MHKSYQSTGPASNRFLKKKWDDKYYSDHRILVRDAQPCIDTRPPQTYLHIHMKFKKHQLEEERTSIIERDNRILLEKVAHIMKTTGSVDSH
;
A
#
# COMPACT_ATOMS: atom_id res chain seq x y z
N MET A 1 8.14 -15.45 54.32
CA MET A 1 7.87 -16.85 53.96
C MET A 1 8.94 -17.33 52.98
N HIS A 2 9.89 -18.17 53.41
CA HIS A 2 10.84 -18.79 52.48
C HIS A 2 10.22 -20.07 51.91
N LYS A 3 9.72 -20.00 50.68
CA LYS A 3 9.28 -21.21 49.95
C LYS A 3 10.52 -21.96 49.48
N SER A 4 10.71 -23.19 49.98
CA SER A 4 11.75 -24.08 49.49
C SER A 4 11.38 -24.62 48.11
N TYR A 5 12.38 -24.88 47.25
CA TYR A 5 12.16 -25.38 45.89
C TYR A 5 11.48 -26.75 45.89
N GLN A 6 10.24 -26.83 45.40
CA GLN A 6 9.49 -28.08 45.28
C GLN A 6 9.66 -28.62 43.85
N SER A 7 10.23 -29.82 43.71
CA SER A 7 10.34 -30.44 42.40
C SER A 7 8.99 -31.05 42.01
N THR A 8 8.59 -30.89 40.75
CA THR A 8 7.32 -31.39 40.21
C THR A 8 7.34 -32.88 39.90
N GLY A 9 8.52 -33.50 39.86
CA GLY A 9 8.70 -34.93 39.62
C GLY A 9 9.84 -35.51 40.46
N PRO A 10 10.03 -36.84 40.44
CA PRO A 10 11.11 -37.48 41.18
C PRO A 10 12.45 -37.00 40.64
N ALA A 11 13.33 -36.55 41.55
CA ALA A 11 14.67 -36.09 41.21
C ALA A 11 15.68 -36.78 42.12
N SER A 12 16.66 -37.45 41.51
CA SER A 12 17.76 -38.09 42.24
C SER A 12 18.63 -37.06 42.99
N ASN A 13 18.76 -35.85 42.44
CA ASN A 13 19.42 -34.72 43.11
C ASN A 13 18.58 -33.43 42.98
N ARG A 14 18.09 -32.93 44.12
CA ARG A 14 17.21 -31.75 44.20
C ARG A 14 17.92 -30.44 43.80
N PHE A 15 19.21 -30.30 44.10
CA PHE A 15 19.97 -29.09 43.77
C PHE A 15 20.22 -28.98 42.27
N LEU A 16 20.61 -30.10 41.64
CA LEU A 16 20.77 -30.15 40.20
C LEU A 16 19.45 -29.92 39.49
N LYS A 17 18.36 -30.53 39.95
CA LYS A 17 17.03 -30.32 39.38
C LYS A 17 16.58 -28.86 39.48
N LYS A 18 16.80 -28.21 40.64
CA LYS A 18 16.53 -26.77 40.80
C LYS A 18 17.30 -25.93 39.78
N LYS A 19 18.60 -26.16 39.66
CA LYS A 19 19.47 -25.42 38.72
C LYS A 19 18.97 -25.52 37.27
N TRP A 20 18.58 -26.73 36.85
CA TRP A 20 18.05 -26.93 35.51
C TRP A 20 16.68 -26.30 35.32
N ASP A 21 15.78 -26.41 36.29
CA ASP A 21 14.45 -25.79 36.21
C ASP A 21 14.54 -24.26 36.15
N ASP A 22 15.41 -23.65 36.95
CA ASP A 22 15.65 -22.20 36.92
C ASP A 22 16.20 -21.76 35.53
N LYS A 23 17.08 -22.57 34.93
CA LYS A 23 17.59 -22.34 33.58
C LYS A 23 16.49 -22.46 32.53
N TYR A 24 15.75 -23.57 32.51
CA TYR A 24 14.65 -23.78 31.56
C TYR A 24 13.58 -22.71 31.67
N TYR A 25 13.25 -22.28 32.90
CA TYR A 25 12.33 -21.19 33.12
C TYR A 25 12.86 -19.89 32.50
N SER A 26 14.13 -19.56 32.74
CA SER A 26 14.76 -18.36 32.18
C SER A 26 14.78 -18.39 30.65
N ASP A 27 15.18 -19.52 30.06
CA ASP A 27 15.22 -19.73 28.62
C ASP A 27 13.81 -19.62 28.01
N HIS A 28 12.80 -20.25 28.63
CA HIS A 28 11.40 -20.12 28.22
C HIS A 28 10.92 -18.66 28.29
N ARG A 29 11.27 -17.91 29.34
CA ARG A 29 10.88 -16.50 29.46
C ARG A 29 11.51 -15.63 28.38
N ILE A 30 12.73 -15.94 27.94
CA ILE A 30 13.37 -15.29 26.79
C ILE A 30 12.58 -15.60 25.51
N LEU A 31 12.27 -16.87 25.26
CA LEU A 31 11.50 -17.29 24.08
C LEU A 31 10.11 -16.65 24.04
N VAL A 32 9.41 -16.58 25.18
CA VAL A 32 8.10 -15.92 25.27
C VAL A 32 8.19 -14.43 25.00
N ARG A 33 9.23 -13.76 25.51
CA ARG A 33 9.45 -12.32 25.27
C ARG A 33 9.77 -12.03 23.80
N ASP A 34 10.58 -12.89 23.19
CA ASP A 34 11.09 -12.69 21.84
C ASP A 34 10.14 -13.26 20.76
N ALA A 35 9.11 -14.00 21.18
CA ALA A 35 8.09 -14.56 20.31
C ALA A 35 7.46 -13.47 19.43
N GLN A 36 7.63 -13.61 18.12
CA GLN A 36 7.03 -12.72 17.15
C GLN A 36 5.55 -13.08 16.91
N PRO A 37 4.69 -12.11 16.59
CA PRO A 37 3.32 -12.39 16.19
C PRO A 37 3.32 -13.30 14.95
N CYS A 38 2.57 -14.40 15.03
CA CYS A 38 2.47 -15.38 13.94
C CYS A 38 1.71 -14.81 12.72
N ILE A 39 0.88 -13.79 12.94
CA ILE A 39 0.02 -13.19 11.93
C ILE A 39 0.47 -11.74 11.73
N ASP A 40 0.73 -11.38 10.48
CA ASP A 40 0.93 -9.99 10.10
C ASP A 40 -0.40 -9.24 10.22
N THR A 41 -0.44 -8.25 11.11
CA THR A 41 -1.60 -7.38 11.34
C THR A 41 -1.42 -6.00 10.70
N ARG A 42 -0.34 -5.81 9.92
CA ARG A 42 -0.08 -4.53 9.24
C ARG A 42 -1.10 -4.32 8.12
N PRO A 43 -1.45 -3.05 7.84
CA PRO A 43 -2.29 -2.73 6.70
C PRO A 43 -1.59 -3.13 5.39
N PRO A 44 -2.35 -3.59 4.38
CA PRO A 44 -1.79 -3.88 3.07
C PRO A 44 -1.22 -2.62 2.42
N GLN A 45 -0.24 -2.80 1.54
CA GLN A 45 0.35 -1.69 0.80
C GLN A 45 -0.71 -1.03 -0.11
N THR A 46 -0.85 0.28 0.01
CA THR A 46 -1.71 1.08 -0.86
C THR A 46 -1.01 1.35 -2.18
N TYR A 47 -1.58 0.91 -3.29
CA TYR A 47 -1.05 1.19 -4.62
C TYR A 47 -1.83 2.31 -5.31
N LEU A 48 -1.11 3.31 -5.82
CA LEU A 48 -1.70 4.48 -6.47
C LEU A 48 -2.59 4.09 -7.66
N HIS A 49 -2.19 3.09 -8.44
CA HIS A 49 -2.92 2.62 -9.62
C HIS A 49 -4.28 1.98 -9.30
N ILE A 50 -4.53 1.58 -8.05
CA ILE A 50 -5.83 1.03 -7.61
C ILE A 50 -6.82 2.18 -7.38
N HIS A 51 -6.33 3.30 -6.84
CA HIS A 51 -7.16 4.47 -6.52
C HIS A 51 -7.29 5.43 -7.71
N MET A 52 -6.26 5.53 -8.54
CA MET A 52 -6.23 6.40 -9.72
C MET A 52 -6.43 5.60 -11.01
N LYS A 53 -7.46 5.98 -11.78
CA LYS A 53 -7.75 5.38 -13.08
C LYS A 53 -6.95 6.07 -14.18
N PHE A 54 -5.63 5.86 -14.22
CA PHE A 54 -4.73 6.54 -15.16
C PHE A 54 -5.17 6.43 -16.63
N LYS A 55 -5.59 5.24 -17.08
CA LYS A 55 -6.10 5.06 -18.46
C LYS A 55 -7.35 5.89 -18.74
N LYS A 56 -8.23 6.05 -17.76
CA LYS A 56 -9.42 6.89 -17.90
C LYS A 56 -9.02 8.35 -18.08
N HIS A 57 -8.13 8.86 -17.23
CA HIS A 57 -7.63 10.24 -17.34
C HIS A 57 -6.93 10.49 -18.66
N GLN A 58 -6.07 9.57 -19.11
CA GLN A 58 -5.41 9.66 -20.41
C GLN A 58 -6.42 9.79 -21.56
N LEU A 59 -7.45 8.95 -21.59
CA LEU A 59 -8.47 9.00 -22.64
C LEU A 59 -9.30 10.29 -22.60
N GLU A 60 -9.55 10.83 -21.40
CA GLU A 60 -10.23 12.12 -21.24
C GLU A 60 -9.37 13.26 -21.79
N GLU A 61 -8.07 13.28 -21.47
CA GLU A 61 -7.10 14.27 -21.98
C GLU A 61 -6.97 14.22 -23.50
N GLU A 62 -6.82 13.02 -24.07
CA GLU A 62 -6.76 12.81 -25.52
C GLU A 62 -8.03 13.31 -26.20
N ARG A 63 -9.20 13.00 -25.65
CA ARG A 63 -10.48 13.49 -26.17
C ARG A 63 -10.57 15.02 -26.13
N THR A 64 -10.18 15.65 -25.01
CA THR A 64 -10.18 17.12 -24.90
C THR A 64 -9.21 17.76 -25.90
N SER A 65 -8.03 17.17 -26.09
CA SER A 65 -7.03 17.66 -27.05
C SER A 65 -7.55 17.66 -28.50
N ILE A 66 -8.30 16.62 -28.88
CA ILE A 66 -8.96 16.55 -30.20
C ILE A 66 -9.99 17.67 -30.34
N ILE A 67 -10.87 17.83 -29.34
CA ILE A 67 -11.90 18.88 -29.35
C ILE A 67 -11.28 20.28 -29.46
N GLU A 68 -10.21 20.55 -28.71
CA GLU A 68 -9.52 21.84 -28.75
C GLU A 68 -8.88 22.12 -30.11
N ARG A 69 -8.30 21.10 -30.74
CA ARG A 69 -7.75 21.20 -32.10
C ARG A 69 -8.84 21.53 -33.11
N ASP A 70 -9.96 20.80 -33.06
CA ASP A 70 -11.07 20.99 -33.99
C ASP A 70 -11.73 22.36 -33.81
N ASN A 71 -11.90 22.81 -32.55
CA ASN A 71 -12.39 24.15 -32.24
C ASN A 71 -11.48 25.23 -32.81
N ARG A 72 -10.16 25.07 -32.74
CA ARG A 72 -9.21 26.02 -33.32
C ARG A 72 -9.35 26.10 -34.84
N ILE A 73 -9.41 24.96 -35.52
CA ILE A 73 -9.60 24.90 -36.97
C ILE A 73 -10.93 25.55 -37.38
N LEU A 74 -12.00 25.27 -36.63
CA LEU A 74 -13.30 25.86 -36.90
C LEU A 74 -13.27 27.38 -36.73
N LEU A 75 -12.65 27.88 -35.66
CA LEU A 75 -12.49 29.31 -35.41
C LEU A 75 -11.71 30.00 -36.53
N GLU A 76 -10.62 29.39 -37.00
CA GLU A 76 -9.83 29.92 -38.13
C GLU A 76 -10.67 30.01 -39.42
N LYS A 77 -11.46 28.98 -39.72
CA LYS A 77 -12.36 28.97 -40.90
C LYS A 77 -13.45 30.02 -40.79
N VAL A 78 -14.09 30.14 -39.63
CA VAL A 78 -15.12 31.17 -39.39
C VAL A 78 -14.53 32.56 -39.50
N ALA A 79 -13.37 32.81 -38.89
CA ALA A 79 -12.67 34.09 -38.99
C ALA A 79 -12.32 34.45 -40.44
N HIS A 80 -11.90 33.47 -41.25
CA HIS A 80 -11.64 33.67 -42.67
C HIS A 80 -12.91 34.06 -43.43
N ILE A 81 -14.02 33.33 -43.24
CA ILE A 81 -15.32 33.63 -43.87
C ILE A 81 -15.82 35.03 -43.48
N MET A 82 -15.71 35.39 -42.20
CA MET A 82 -16.11 36.71 -41.70
C MET A 82 -15.27 37.83 -42.33
N LYS A 83 -13.98 37.57 -42.59
CA LYS A 83 -13.08 38.53 -43.25
C LYS A 83 -13.40 38.72 -44.74
N THR A 84 -13.85 37.68 -45.45
CA THR A 84 -14.04 37.73 -46.92
C THR A 84 -15.44 38.12 -47.38
N THR A 85 -16.33 38.57 -46.49
CA THR A 85 -17.71 39.02 -46.82
C THR A 85 -18.47 38.08 -47.77
N GLY A 86 -18.18 36.77 -47.72
CA GLY A 86 -18.86 35.76 -48.54
C GLY A 86 -18.76 35.95 -50.05
N SER A 87 -17.77 36.66 -50.58
CA SER A 87 -17.58 36.76 -52.04
C SER A 87 -17.17 35.40 -52.58
N VAL A 88 -18.10 34.72 -53.23
CA VAL A 88 -17.84 33.52 -54.03
C VAL A 88 -17.48 34.02 -55.42
N ASP A 89 -16.19 33.94 -55.78
CA ASP A 89 -15.76 34.22 -57.15
C ASP A 89 -16.51 33.28 -58.09
N SER A 90 -17.48 33.84 -58.79
CA SER A 90 -18.31 33.13 -59.77
C SER A 90 -17.59 33.21 -61.10
N HIS A 91 -16.97 32.09 -61.50
CA HIS A 91 -16.34 31.93 -62.81
C HIS A 91 -17.32 31.41 -63.85
#